data_AF-A0A973BF46-F1
#
_entry.id   AF-A0A973BF46-F1
#
_cell.length_a   1.000
_cell.length_b   1.000
_cell.length_c   1.000
_cell.angle_alpha   90.00
_cell.angle_beta   90.00
_cell.angle_gamma   90.00
#
_symmetry.space_group_name_H-M   'P 1'
#
loop_
_entity.id
_entity.type
_entity.pdbx_description
1 polymer ?
#
loop_
_entity_poly.entity_id
_entity_poly.type
_entity_poly.pdbx_seq_one_letter_code
_entity_poly.pdbx_strand_id
1 'polypeptide(L)'
;MVKPTLVLDLDGTLIRNDLTFELFALCARWNPVLFVYAVYKAITDRASAKRLLAARDQNHIDPSGLPYRPEILALAELYKNQGHPVELVSGSDEAIVKSVAQHLHIDFYKGSVPGTNLTSARKAQFLKQRHGENFLYAGNSRSDYPVWRAGLGGYGINAPERSYHLKRDNGSPVQVSRLGPQRREIRALMRGLRLHQWAKNLLLFIVPAIQISQLTLNDTLNLFLAFLCFSALASATYLLNDLFDIQDDRKHSRKAKRPLANGDLSVPFVIWFVLLTLPASLFLSFLLNSNFGWVCIAYLFGTGLYTLGLKRMAVGDVFTLAGLFSMRVIAGAFIIDYPPSGWLLTFIGTFFLSLAIGKRFVEVLALEPGTSVPGRGYQAVDSIPLLATGAASGVVAVMAMLIYGLSAPVTVFKSEIVVLLGSTLLLAWVLRFWLLAGRGEVSDDPVIYAVKDKTSLALLASISAVFAYDLTGAMWQSFL
;
A
#
# COMPACT_ATOMS: atom_id res chain seq x y z
N MET A 1 51.33 6.42 -8.05
CA MET A 1 50.40 5.65 -8.90
C MET A 1 49.04 6.33 -8.86
N VAL A 2 48.35 6.44 -10.01
CA VAL A 2 46.99 6.98 -10.06
C VAL A 2 46.06 6.01 -9.33
N LYS A 3 45.45 6.47 -8.23
CA LYS A 3 44.51 5.66 -7.45
C LYS A 3 43.29 5.30 -8.32
N PRO A 4 42.78 4.06 -8.25
CA PRO A 4 41.60 3.67 -9.04
C PRO A 4 40.37 4.47 -8.63
N THR A 5 39.60 4.92 -9.62
CA THR A 5 38.32 5.63 -9.41
C THR A 5 37.23 4.65 -8.99
N LEU A 6 36.44 4.99 -7.97
CA LEU A 6 35.23 4.25 -7.61
C LEU A 6 34.04 4.84 -8.37
N VAL A 7 33.43 4.03 -9.23
CA VAL A 7 32.26 4.41 -10.02
C VAL A 7 31.02 3.73 -9.43
N LEU A 8 30.02 4.54 -9.08
CA LEU A 8 28.76 4.08 -8.54
C LEU A 8 27.67 4.12 -9.62
N ASP A 9 26.89 3.04 -9.74
CA ASP A 9 25.60 3.11 -10.40
C ASP A 9 24.53 3.72 -9.47
N LEU A 10 23.48 4.29 -10.05
CA LEU A 10 22.41 4.94 -9.29
C LEU A 10 21.31 3.93 -8.94
N ASP A 11 20.53 3.51 -9.94
CA ASP A 11 19.29 2.75 -9.76
C ASP A 11 19.58 1.33 -9.24
N GLY A 12 18.95 0.97 -8.13
CA GLY A 12 19.11 -0.33 -7.45
C GLY A 12 20.48 -0.59 -6.79
N THR A 13 21.48 0.25 -7.06
CA THR A 13 22.81 0.25 -6.44
C THR A 13 22.90 1.29 -5.32
N LEU A 14 23.17 2.56 -5.63
CA LEU A 14 23.29 3.64 -4.64
C LEU A 14 21.96 3.88 -3.90
N ILE A 15 20.87 3.89 -4.67
CA ILE A 15 19.51 3.88 -4.13
C ILE A 15 18.90 2.49 -4.32
N ARG A 16 17.93 2.15 -3.48
CA ARG A 16 17.21 0.88 -3.62
C ARG A 16 16.30 0.88 -4.85
N ASN A 17 15.69 2.00 -5.22
CA ASN A 17 14.69 2.00 -6.28
C ASN A 17 15.27 2.25 -7.67
N ASP A 18 14.41 2.16 -8.67
CA ASP A 18 14.67 2.60 -10.04
C ASP A 18 13.81 3.82 -10.32
N LEU A 19 14.46 4.98 -10.47
CA LEU A 19 13.79 6.26 -10.66
C LEU A 19 13.07 6.35 -11.99
N THR A 20 13.47 5.57 -12.99
CA THR A 20 12.76 5.53 -14.28
C THR A 20 11.34 5.03 -14.08
N PHE A 21 11.16 3.92 -13.35
CA PHE A 21 9.84 3.37 -13.08
C PHE A 21 9.01 4.24 -12.12
N GLU A 22 9.64 4.90 -11.16
CA GLU A 22 8.95 5.88 -10.32
C GLU A 22 8.42 7.06 -11.14
N LEU A 23 9.20 7.57 -12.09
CA LEU A 23 8.74 8.62 -12.99
C LEU A 23 7.59 8.17 -13.89
N PHE A 24 7.60 6.93 -14.38
CA PHE A 24 6.45 6.37 -15.08
C PHE A 24 5.19 6.35 -14.20
N ALA A 25 5.31 5.96 -12.93
CA ALA A 25 4.21 5.96 -11.99
C ALA A 25 3.69 7.37 -11.68
N LEU A 26 4.58 8.35 -11.53
CA LEU A 26 4.22 9.76 -11.35
C LEU A 26 3.50 10.33 -12.58
N CYS A 27 4.01 10.02 -13.78
CA CYS A 27 3.39 10.41 -15.04
C CYS A 27 2.00 9.79 -15.18
N ALA A 28 1.83 8.51 -14.83
CA ALA A 28 0.52 7.85 -14.81
C ALA A 28 -0.48 8.53 -13.85
N ARG A 29 -0.01 8.98 -12.67
CA ARG A 29 -0.84 9.68 -11.68
C ARG A 29 -1.29 11.05 -12.14
N TRP A 30 -0.36 11.87 -12.65
CA TRP A 30 -0.59 13.30 -12.89
C TRP A 30 -0.90 13.64 -14.35
N ASN A 31 -0.51 12.80 -15.30
CA ASN A 31 -0.72 13.02 -16.72
C ASN A 31 -0.92 11.70 -17.49
N PRO A 32 -2.09 11.05 -17.34
CA PRO A 32 -2.35 9.73 -17.93
C PRO A 32 -2.27 9.71 -19.47
N VAL A 33 -2.54 10.84 -20.14
CA VAL A 33 -2.38 10.96 -21.59
C VAL A 33 -0.90 10.92 -21.98
N LEU A 34 -0.07 11.70 -21.27
CA LEU A 34 1.38 11.69 -21.49
C LEU A 34 1.99 10.33 -21.15
N PHE A 35 1.45 9.61 -20.17
CA PHE A 35 1.91 8.27 -19.81
C PHE A 35 1.84 7.31 -21.01
N VAL A 36 0.72 7.30 -21.74
CA VAL A 36 0.57 6.45 -22.95
C VAL A 36 1.65 6.79 -23.99
N TYR A 37 1.88 8.08 -24.22
CA TYR A 37 2.93 8.53 -25.13
C TYR A 37 4.34 8.18 -24.63
N ALA A 38 4.61 8.30 -23.33
CA ALA A 38 5.88 7.95 -22.71
C ALA A 38 6.16 6.43 -22.82
N VAL A 39 5.14 5.58 -22.67
CA VAL A 39 5.25 4.13 -22.88
C VAL A 39 5.55 3.82 -24.34
N TYR A 40 4.83 4.40 -25.29
CA TYR A 40 5.12 4.27 -26.72
C TYR A 40 6.57 4.67 -27.03
N LYS A 41 7.01 5.80 -26.48
CA LYS A 41 8.38 6.29 -26.64
C LYS A 41 9.42 5.37 -26.01
N ALA A 42 9.12 4.73 -24.88
CA ALA A 42 10.06 3.80 -24.26
C ALA A 42 10.27 2.51 -25.06
N ILE A 43 9.29 2.14 -25.90
CA ILE A 43 9.42 1.02 -26.84
C ILE A 43 10.30 1.43 -28.03
N THR A 44 10.18 2.66 -28.54
CA THR A 44 10.93 3.14 -29.72
C THR A 44 12.30 3.72 -29.39
N ASP A 45 12.38 4.62 -28.40
CA ASP A 45 13.60 5.25 -27.89
C ASP A 45 13.54 5.46 -26.37
N ARG A 46 14.15 4.53 -25.64
CA ARG A 46 14.24 4.54 -24.17
C ARG A 46 14.90 5.80 -23.60
N ALA A 47 15.93 6.36 -24.26
CA ALA A 47 16.63 7.53 -23.75
C ALA A 47 15.74 8.77 -23.87
N SER A 48 15.06 8.93 -25.00
CA SER A 48 14.14 10.04 -25.20
C SER A 48 12.85 9.93 -24.36
N ALA A 49 12.44 8.72 -23.97
CA ALA A 49 11.37 8.50 -23.00
C ALA A 49 11.80 8.93 -21.58
N LYS A 50 12.99 8.53 -21.14
CA LYS A 50 13.58 8.97 -19.86
C LYS A 50 13.69 10.49 -19.79
N ARG A 51 14.15 11.13 -20.87
CA ARG A 51 14.24 12.59 -20.95
C ARG A 51 12.89 13.27 -20.86
N LEU A 52 11.87 12.75 -21.56
CA LEU A 52 10.51 13.28 -21.52
C LEU A 52 9.96 13.27 -20.09
N LEU A 53 10.12 12.13 -19.39
CA LEU A 53 9.68 11.96 -18.02
C LEU A 53 10.45 12.85 -17.04
N ALA A 54 11.78 12.88 -17.14
CA ALA A 54 12.63 13.71 -16.29
C ALA A 54 12.31 15.20 -16.47
N ALA A 55 12.21 15.69 -17.71
CA ALA A 55 11.92 17.10 -17.98
C ALA A 55 10.59 17.58 -17.37
N ARG A 56 9.61 16.68 -17.20
CA ARG A 56 8.30 17.02 -16.66
C ARG A 56 8.22 16.82 -15.15
N ASP A 57 8.70 15.67 -14.67
CA ASP A 57 8.39 15.18 -13.32
C ASP A 57 9.60 15.16 -12.38
N GLN A 58 10.81 15.55 -12.82
CA GLN A 58 12.00 15.59 -11.95
C GLN A 58 11.79 16.42 -10.68
N ASN A 59 10.98 17.48 -10.74
CA ASN A 59 10.72 18.35 -9.59
C ASN A 59 9.93 17.64 -8.48
N HIS A 60 9.30 16.51 -8.78
CA HIS A 60 8.64 15.67 -7.78
C HIS A 60 9.60 14.71 -7.08
N ILE A 61 10.83 14.53 -7.60
CA ILE A 61 11.87 13.72 -6.96
C ILE A 61 12.72 14.64 -6.08
N ASP A 62 12.61 14.43 -4.78
CA ASP A 62 13.48 15.06 -3.79
C ASP A 62 14.69 14.14 -3.54
N PRO A 63 15.91 14.52 -3.94
CA PRO A 63 17.10 13.70 -3.73
C PRO A 63 17.31 13.33 -2.25
N SER A 64 16.98 14.22 -1.31
CA SER A 64 17.22 13.98 0.11
C SER A 64 16.35 12.85 0.70
N GLY A 65 15.19 12.61 0.10
CA GLY A 65 14.24 11.58 0.53
C GLY A 65 14.43 10.22 -0.14
N LEU A 66 15.42 10.06 -1.03
CA LEU A 66 15.63 8.81 -1.76
C LEU A 66 16.08 7.68 -0.83
N PRO A 67 15.70 6.42 -1.11
CA PRO A 67 16.05 5.27 -0.28
C PRO A 67 17.49 4.83 -0.53
N TYR A 68 18.45 5.65 -0.10
CA TYR A 68 19.88 5.37 -0.19
C TYR A 68 20.26 4.12 0.61
N ARG A 69 21.29 3.42 0.13
CA ARG A 69 21.90 2.30 0.85
C ARG A 69 23.02 2.80 1.75
N PRO A 70 22.89 2.70 3.09
CA PRO A 70 23.93 3.15 4.00
C PRO A 70 25.29 2.49 3.73
N GLU A 71 25.29 1.23 3.28
CA GLU A 71 26.50 0.48 2.97
C GLU A 71 27.27 1.08 1.77
N ILE A 72 26.57 1.66 0.81
CA ILE A 72 27.16 2.27 -0.39
C ILE A 72 27.63 3.70 -0.10
N LEU A 73 26.90 4.44 0.73
CA LEU A 73 27.35 5.74 1.21
C LEU A 73 28.64 5.61 2.03
N ALA A 74 28.68 4.65 2.97
CA ALA A 74 29.89 4.37 3.74
C ALA A 74 31.07 3.93 2.87
N LEU A 75 30.82 3.13 1.81
CA LEU A 75 31.85 2.77 0.84
C LEU A 75 32.37 4.01 0.09
N ALA A 76 31.48 4.88 -0.38
CA ALA A 76 31.86 6.11 -1.08
C ALA A 76 32.71 7.02 -0.18
N GLU A 77 32.30 7.22 1.08
CA GLU A 77 33.05 8.01 2.06
C GLU A 77 34.43 7.39 2.37
N LEU A 78 34.51 6.06 2.51
CA LEU A 78 35.79 5.37 2.71
C LEU A 78 36.77 5.66 1.58
N TYR A 79 36.32 5.57 0.33
CA TYR A 79 37.17 5.82 -0.84
C TYR A 79 37.55 7.31 -0.96
N LYS A 80 36.61 8.23 -0.70
CA LYS A 80 36.91 9.67 -0.64
C LYS A 80 37.99 9.97 0.41
N ASN A 81 37.86 9.42 1.62
CA ASN A 81 38.83 9.60 2.72
C ASN A 81 40.20 9.00 2.40
N GLN A 82 40.24 7.93 1.61
CA GLN A 82 41.48 7.35 1.10
C GLN A 82 42.04 8.12 -0.11
N GLY A 83 41.42 9.21 -0.54
CA GLY A 83 41.86 10.04 -1.68
C GLY A 83 41.63 9.41 -3.04
N HIS A 84 40.67 8.48 -3.16
CA HIS A 84 40.20 7.95 -4.45
C HIS A 84 39.11 8.86 -5.00
N PRO A 85 39.09 9.16 -6.31
CA PRO A 85 37.95 9.81 -6.95
C PRO A 85 36.70 8.92 -6.86
N VAL A 86 35.55 9.53 -6.57
CA VAL A 86 34.24 8.86 -6.60
C VAL A 86 33.38 9.53 -7.65
N GLU A 87 32.78 8.73 -8.54
CA GLU A 87 31.97 9.21 -9.66
C GLU A 87 30.61 8.50 -9.69
N LEU A 88 29.57 9.18 -10.21
CA LEU A 88 28.22 8.62 -10.37
C LEU A 88 27.89 8.43 -11.86
N VAL A 89 27.78 7.18 -12.33
CA VAL A 89 27.53 6.89 -13.75
C VAL A 89 26.36 5.91 -13.90
N SER A 90 25.23 6.44 -14.37
CA SER A 90 23.96 5.70 -14.43
C SER A 90 23.33 5.67 -15.82
N GLY A 91 22.48 4.67 -16.03
CA GLY A 91 21.58 4.61 -17.17
C GLY A 91 20.37 5.54 -17.04
N SER A 92 20.09 6.14 -15.87
CA SER A 92 19.00 7.12 -15.67
C SER A 92 19.24 8.41 -16.46
N ASP A 93 18.22 9.28 -16.61
CA ASP A 93 18.40 10.58 -17.29
C ASP A 93 19.43 11.46 -16.57
N GLU A 94 20.30 12.13 -17.34
CA GLU A 94 21.39 12.95 -16.80
C GLU A 94 20.93 14.06 -15.85
N ALA A 95 19.73 14.62 -16.01
CA ALA A 95 19.22 15.63 -15.07
C ALA A 95 18.97 15.07 -13.67
N ILE A 96 18.52 13.82 -13.58
CA ILE A 96 18.30 13.12 -12.30
C ILE A 96 19.64 12.72 -11.68
N VAL A 97 20.55 12.19 -12.50
CA VAL A 97 21.89 11.81 -12.03
C VAL A 97 22.62 13.04 -11.49
N LYS A 98 22.49 14.18 -12.17
CA LYS A 98 23.02 15.48 -11.73
C LYS A 98 22.46 15.89 -10.37
N SER A 99 21.14 15.85 -10.17
CA SER A 99 20.55 16.29 -8.90
C SER A 99 20.98 15.43 -7.71
N VAL A 100 21.11 14.12 -7.91
CA VAL A 100 21.62 13.20 -6.89
C VAL A 100 23.11 13.42 -6.62
N ALA A 101 23.93 13.59 -7.67
CA ALA A 101 25.36 13.87 -7.51
C ALA A 101 25.63 15.17 -6.75
N GLN A 102 24.86 16.22 -7.05
CA GLN A 102 24.92 17.50 -6.35
C GLN A 102 24.55 17.35 -4.86
N HIS A 103 23.50 16.59 -4.55
CA HIS A 103 23.09 16.32 -3.17
C HIS A 103 24.16 15.58 -2.36
N LEU A 104 24.87 14.64 -2.99
CA LEU A 104 25.91 13.82 -2.34
C LEU A 104 27.33 14.39 -2.46
N HIS A 105 27.47 15.61 -3.01
CA HIS A 105 28.76 16.24 -3.28
C HIS A 105 29.72 15.32 -4.03
N ILE A 106 29.25 14.76 -5.16
CA ILE A 106 30.04 13.95 -6.09
C ILE A 106 30.44 14.82 -7.29
N ASP A 107 31.75 14.99 -7.50
CA ASP A 107 32.29 15.96 -8.45
C ASP A 107 31.99 15.63 -9.92
N PHE A 108 31.97 14.33 -10.25
CA PHE A 108 31.70 13.88 -11.61
C PHE A 108 30.46 12.98 -11.67
N TYR A 109 29.61 13.28 -12.64
CA TYR A 109 28.42 12.49 -12.92
C TYR A 109 28.21 12.32 -14.42
N LYS A 110 27.60 11.20 -14.81
CA LYS A 110 27.12 10.97 -16.18
C LYS A 110 25.84 10.15 -16.19
N GLY A 111 24.84 10.64 -16.91
CA GLY A 111 23.60 9.91 -17.19
C GLY A 111 23.38 9.64 -18.67
N SER A 112 22.25 9.03 -18.99
CA SER A 112 21.73 8.95 -20.36
C SER A 112 21.26 10.32 -20.82
N VAL A 113 21.49 10.62 -22.10
CA VAL A 113 21.01 11.82 -22.80
C VAL A 113 20.25 11.38 -24.05
N PRO A 114 19.35 12.21 -24.62
CA PRO A 114 18.69 11.89 -25.89
C PRO A 114 19.67 11.42 -26.96
N GLY A 115 19.37 10.31 -27.64
CA GLY A 115 20.26 9.68 -28.62
C GLY A 115 21.36 8.78 -28.03
N THR A 116 21.71 8.91 -26.74
CA THR A 116 22.74 8.07 -26.07
C THR A 116 22.21 7.46 -24.77
N ASN A 117 21.68 6.24 -24.86
CA ASN A 117 21.31 5.43 -23.69
C ASN A 117 22.57 4.79 -23.06
N LEU A 118 23.01 5.28 -21.90
CA LEU A 118 24.25 4.88 -21.21
C LEU A 118 24.05 3.60 -20.39
N THR A 119 23.76 2.50 -21.08
CA THR A 119 23.52 1.19 -20.45
C THR A 119 24.48 0.14 -20.98
N SER A 120 24.87 -0.80 -20.12
CA SER A 120 25.62 -1.99 -20.52
C SER A 120 26.92 -1.67 -21.26
N ALA A 121 27.13 -2.23 -22.46
CA ALA A 121 28.36 -2.06 -23.25
C ALA A 121 28.74 -0.59 -23.50
N ARG A 122 27.76 0.30 -23.70
CA ARG A 122 28.03 1.74 -23.87
C ARG A 122 28.57 2.39 -22.60
N LYS A 123 28.06 1.98 -21.43
CA LYS A 123 28.56 2.42 -20.12
C LYS A 123 30.01 1.93 -19.93
N ALA A 124 30.28 0.67 -20.27
CA ALA A 124 31.62 0.08 -20.19
C ALA A 124 32.61 0.80 -21.13
N GLN A 125 32.22 1.09 -22.37
CA GLN A 125 33.04 1.80 -23.35
C GLN A 125 33.37 3.22 -22.87
N PHE A 126 32.37 3.96 -22.37
CA PHE A 126 32.56 5.29 -21.80
C PHE A 126 33.56 5.29 -20.63
N LEU A 127 33.38 4.37 -19.68
CA LEU A 127 34.29 4.25 -18.54
C LEU A 127 35.70 3.85 -18.95
N LYS A 128 35.83 2.93 -19.93
CA LYS A 128 37.13 2.54 -20.48
C LYS A 128 37.83 3.68 -21.20
N GLN A 129 37.10 4.52 -21.94
CA GLN A 129 37.64 5.71 -22.58
C GLN A 129 38.11 6.75 -21.56
N ARG A 130 37.41 6.90 -20.43
CA ARG A 130 37.70 7.90 -19.41
C ARG A 130 38.84 7.49 -18.46
N HIS A 131 38.86 6.23 -18.02
CA HIS A 131 39.72 5.76 -16.93
C HIS A 131 40.67 4.62 -17.35
N GLY A 132 40.63 4.18 -18.61
CA GLY A 132 41.25 2.93 -19.01
C GLY A 132 40.63 1.76 -18.25
N GLU A 133 41.45 0.87 -17.71
CA GLU A 133 41.00 -0.25 -16.86
C GLU A 133 41.09 0.06 -15.36
N ASN A 134 41.52 1.27 -14.99
CA ASN A 134 41.84 1.67 -13.61
C ASN A 134 40.62 2.23 -12.85
N PHE A 135 39.54 1.46 -12.79
CA PHE A 135 38.35 1.81 -12.02
C PHE A 135 37.70 0.59 -11.38
N LEU A 136 37.02 0.82 -10.25
CA LEU A 136 36.15 -0.15 -9.56
C LEU A 136 34.71 0.27 -9.77
N TYR A 137 33.82 -0.70 -9.98
CA TYR A 137 32.40 -0.43 -10.26
C TYR A 137 31.48 -1.09 -9.24
N ALA A 138 30.58 -0.30 -8.66
CA ALA A 138 29.45 -0.78 -7.88
C ALA A 138 28.20 -0.87 -8.76
N GLY A 139 27.60 -2.06 -8.85
CA GLY A 139 26.43 -2.33 -9.70
C GLY A 139 25.53 -3.43 -9.15
N ASN A 140 24.39 -3.67 -9.79
CA ASN A 140 23.35 -4.58 -9.29
C ASN A 140 22.75 -5.50 -10.36
N SER A 141 23.12 -5.36 -11.63
CA SER A 141 22.32 -5.91 -12.74
C SER A 141 23.14 -6.77 -13.71
N ARG A 142 22.44 -7.54 -14.56
CA ARG A 142 23.08 -8.26 -15.67
C ARG A 142 23.70 -7.30 -16.70
N SER A 143 23.14 -6.09 -16.84
CA SER A 143 23.70 -5.05 -17.69
C SER A 143 25.06 -4.58 -17.23
N ASP A 144 25.47 -4.86 -15.99
CA ASP A 144 26.77 -4.42 -15.48
C ASP A 144 27.92 -5.39 -15.79
N TYR A 145 27.63 -6.56 -16.38
CA TYR A 145 28.68 -7.55 -16.70
C TYR A 145 29.78 -6.98 -17.61
N PRO A 146 29.48 -6.23 -18.68
CA PRO A 146 30.52 -5.61 -19.50
C PRO A 146 31.32 -4.55 -18.72
N VAL A 147 30.68 -3.88 -17.77
CA VAL A 147 31.31 -2.82 -16.97
C VAL A 147 32.32 -3.41 -15.98
N TRP A 148 31.93 -4.44 -15.24
CA TRP A 148 32.85 -5.15 -14.34
C TRP A 148 34.02 -5.79 -15.09
N ARG A 149 33.80 -6.32 -16.30
CA ARG A 149 34.86 -6.88 -17.14
C ARG A 149 35.85 -5.83 -17.65
N ALA A 150 35.39 -4.60 -17.88
CA ALA A 150 36.20 -3.51 -18.43
C ALA A 150 37.13 -2.84 -17.43
N GLY A 151 36.91 -3.01 -16.12
CA GLY A 151 37.72 -2.43 -15.05
C GLY A 151 38.43 -3.46 -14.17
N LEU A 152 38.80 -3.03 -12.97
CA LEU A 152 39.44 -3.89 -11.95
C LEU A 152 38.45 -4.86 -11.28
N GLY A 153 37.15 -4.67 -11.48
CA GLY A 153 36.07 -5.39 -10.80
C GLY A 153 35.24 -4.44 -9.95
N GLY A 154 34.86 -4.86 -8.74
CA GLY A 154 34.20 -3.99 -7.77
C GLY A 154 33.18 -4.70 -6.89
N TYR A 155 31.98 -4.13 -6.78
CA TYR A 155 30.99 -4.53 -5.80
C TYR A 155 29.65 -4.86 -6.45
N GLY A 156 29.07 -6.00 -6.08
CA GLY A 156 27.74 -6.45 -6.49
C GLY A 156 26.73 -6.25 -5.37
N ILE A 157 25.68 -5.47 -5.62
CA ILE A 157 24.62 -5.14 -4.68
C ILE A 157 23.34 -5.85 -5.12
N ASN A 158 22.92 -6.90 -4.41
CA ASN A 158 21.81 -7.76 -4.89
C ASN A 158 22.01 -8.25 -6.34
N ALA A 159 23.27 -8.33 -6.79
CA ALA A 159 23.58 -8.70 -8.16
C ALA A 159 23.33 -10.21 -8.36
N PRO A 160 22.95 -10.64 -9.58
CA PRO A 160 22.77 -12.06 -9.89
C PRO A 160 23.99 -12.90 -9.52
N GLU A 161 23.80 -14.16 -9.11
CA GLU A 161 24.89 -15.08 -8.71
C GLU A 161 26.05 -15.14 -9.73
N ARG A 162 25.71 -15.11 -11.02
CA ARG A 162 26.70 -15.11 -12.11
C ARG A 162 27.67 -13.91 -12.09
N SER A 163 27.30 -12.80 -11.44
CA SER A 163 28.15 -11.60 -11.31
C SER A 163 29.44 -11.88 -10.54
N TYR A 164 29.42 -12.83 -9.61
CA TYR A 164 30.56 -13.17 -8.75
C TYR A 164 31.50 -14.23 -9.37
N HIS A 165 31.11 -14.77 -10.53
CA HIS A 165 31.86 -15.79 -11.27
C HIS A 165 32.16 -15.34 -12.71
N LEU A 166 32.24 -14.03 -12.94
CA LEU A 166 32.56 -13.48 -14.25
C LEU A 166 34.03 -13.74 -14.60
N LYS A 167 34.27 -14.02 -15.87
CA LYS A 167 35.62 -14.08 -16.48
C LYS A 167 35.76 -13.00 -17.54
N ARG A 168 36.98 -12.49 -17.71
CA ARG A 168 37.39 -11.64 -18.83
C ARG A 168 37.63 -12.49 -20.08
N ASP A 169 37.80 -11.84 -21.22
CA ASP A 169 38.01 -12.53 -22.51
C ASP A 169 39.30 -13.36 -22.53
N ASN A 170 40.30 -12.98 -21.73
CA ASN A 170 41.53 -13.74 -21.50
C ASN A 170 41.38 -14.90 -20.48
N GLY A 171 40.16 -15.20 -20.03
CA GLY A 171 39.88 -16.27 -19.07
C GLY A 171 40.13 -15.93 -17.60
N SER A 172 40.76 -14.79 -17.28
CA SER A 172 41.02 -14.37 -15.90
C SER A 172 39.73 -14.04 -15.14
N PRO A 173 39.64 -14.34 -13.82
CA PRO A 173 38.47 -14.02 -13.02
C PRO A 173 38.34 -12.50 -12.81
N VAL A 174 37.11 -12.00 -12.82
CA VAL A 174 36.77 -10.64 -12.41
C VAL A 174 36.42 -10.64 -10.93
N GLN A 175 37.08 -9.79 -10.14
CA GLN A 175 36.83 -9.71 -8.70
C GLN A 175 35.58 -8.86 -8.44
N VAL A 176 34.46 -9.50 -8.09
CA VAL A 176 33.23 -8.82 -7.65
C VAL A 176 32.90 -9.28 -6.24
N SER A 177 32.91 -8.37 -5.28
CA SER A 177 32.57 -8.66 -3.89
C SER A 177 31.08 -8.39 -3.61
N ARG A 178 30.44 -9.23 -2.80
CA ARG A 178 29.07 -8.98 -2.34
C ARG A 178 29.07 -7.84 -1.33
N LEU A 179 28.12 -6.92 -1.48
CA LEU A 179 27.91 -5.84 -0.52
C LEU A 179 26.43 -5.72 -0.13
N GLY A 180 26.18 -5.73 1.18
CA GLY A 180 24.86 -5.58 1.78
C GLY A 180 24.00 -6.86 1.77
N PRO A 181 22.88 -6.85 2.52
CA PRO A 181 21.98 -8.00 2.61
C PRO A 181 21.16 -8.21 1.33
N GLN A 182 20.80 -9.48 1.07
CA GLN A 182 19.87 -9.82 -0.01
C GLN A 182 18.46 -9.29 0.29
N ARG A 183 17.78 -8.79 -0.76
CA ARG A 183 16.37 -8.37 -0.70
C ARG A 183 15.47 -9.54 -0.32
N ARG A 184 14.60 -9.32 0.67
CA ARG A 184 13.53 -10.26 1.03
C ARG A 184 12.20 -9.82 0.43
N GLU A 185 12.08 -9.93 -0.89
CA GLU A 185 10.94 -9.40 -1.65
C GLU A 185 9.59 -9.99 -1.20
N ILE A 186 9.52 -11.28 -0.87
CA ILE A 186 8.27 -11.92 -0.41
C ILE A 186 7.77 -11.29 0.90
N ARG A 187 8.68 -11.06 1.85
CA ARG A 187 8.32 -10.41 3.13
C ARG A 187 7.92 -8.95 2.91
N ALA A 188 8.56 -8.27 1.97
CA ALA A 188 8.20 -6.92 1.56
C ALA A 188 6.81 -6.90 0.91
N LEU A 189 6.51 -7.87 0.05
CA LEU A 189 5.21 -8.04 -0.60
C LEU A 189 4.11 -8.32 0.43
N MET A 190 4.28 -9.27 1.35
CA MET A 190 3.28 -9.54 2.39
C MET A 190 2.97 -8.31 3.25
N ARG A 191 3.97 -7.48 3.54
CA ARG A 191 3.77 -6.17 4.20
C ARG A 191 3.02 -5.19 3.29
N GLY A 192 3.34 -5.15 2.00
CA GLY A 192 2.70 -4.30 1.00
C GLY A 192 1.23 -4.67 0.70
N LEU A 193 0.90 -5.97 0.70
CA LEU A 193 -0.47 -6.47 0.59
C LEU A 193 -1.34 -6.10 1.80
N ARG A 194 -0.70 -5.75 2.93
CA ARG A 194 -1.36 -5.40 4.19
C ARG A 194 -2.33 -6.51 4.65
N LEU A 195 -1.86 -7.76 4.72
CA LEU A 195 -2.69 -8.92 5.09
C LEU A 195 -3.49 -8.73 6.38
N HIS A 196 -2.97 -7.97 7.36
CA HIS A 196 -3.70 -7.60 8.57
C HIS A 196 -5.00 -6.81 8.31
N GLN A 197 -5.12 -6.11 7.18
CA GLN A 197 -6.32 -5.40 6.76
C GLN A 197 -7.39 -6.33 6.16
N TRP A 198 -7.04 -7.58 5.84
CA TRP A 198 -8.01 -8.57 5.35
C TRP A 198 -9.07 -8.89 6.40
N ALA A 199 -8.78 -8.66 7.69
CA ALA A 199 -9.76 -8.73 8.76
C ALA A 199 -11.01 -7.86 8.48
N LYS A 200 -10.88 -6.74 7.77
CA LYS A 200 -12.03 -5.91 7.36
C LYS A 200 -12.93 -6.62 6.36
N ASN A 201 -12.37 -7.52 5.56
CA ASN A 201 -13.14 -8.29 4.58
C ASN A 201 -13.88 -9.47 5.24
N LEU A 202 -13.68 -9.72 6.55
CA LEU A 202 -14.55 -10.63 7.29
C LEU A 202 -16.00 -10.13 7.32
N LEU A 203 -16.24 -8.85 7.07
CA LEU A 203 -17.59 -8.30 6.92
C LEU A 203 -18.39 -8.93 5.77
N LEU A 204 -17.72 -9.56 4.78
CA LEU A 204 -18.41 -10.36 3.75
C LEU A 204 -19.21 -11.51 4.39
N PHE A 205 -18.77 -12.02 5.53
CA PHE A 205 -19.43 -13.14 6.19
C PHE A 205 -20.58 -12.74 7.11
N ILE A 206 -20.92 -11.44 7.28
CA ILE A 206 -22.01 -11.03 8.19
C ILE A 206 -23.35 -11.64 7.77
N VAL A 207 -23.77 -11.43 6.52
CA VAL A 207 -25.06 -11.95 6.03
C VAL A 207 -25.04 -13.48 5.91
N PRO A 208 -23.96 -14.11 5.38
CA PRO A 208 -23.82 -15.57 5.44
C PRO A 208 -23.88 -16.16 6.84
N ALA A 209 -23.28 -15.52 7.85
CA ALA A 209 -23.32 -16.00 9.23
C ALA A 209 -24.74 -15.94 9.81
N ILE A 210 -25.53 -14.93 9.42
CA ILE A 210 -26.95 -14.85 9.78
C ILE A 210 -27.74 -16.00 9.13
N GLN A 211 -27.39 -16.38 7.89
CA GLN A 211 -28.03 -17.47 7.14
C GLN A 211 -27.28 -18.80 7.22
N ILE A 212 -26.48 -19.02 8.27
CA ILE A 212 -25.54 -20.14 8.34
C ILE A 212 -26.21 -21.52 8.17
N SER A 213 -27.44 -21.68 8.66
CA SER A 213 -28.21 -22.92 8.55
C SER A 213 -28.70 -23.22 7.14
N GLN A 214 -28.69 -22.23 6.23
CA GLN A 214 -29.13 -22.36 4.84
C GLN A 214 -27.96 -22.50 3.86
N LEU A 215 -26.71 -22.35 4.34
CA LEU A 215 -25.53 -22.42 3.48
C LEU A 215 -25.25 -23.85 3.04
N THR A 216 -25.06 -24.03 1.74
CA THR A 216 -24.53 -25.26 1.18
C THR A 216 -23.00 -25.28 1.23
N LEU A 217 -22.40 -26.46 0.99
CA LEU A 217 -20.94 -26.57 0.85
C LEU A 217 -20.42 -25.70 -0.30
N ASN A 218 -21.18 -25.62 -1.41
CA ASN A 218 -20.83 -24.80 -2.56
C ASN A 218 -20.82 -23.30 -2.22
N ASP A 219 -21.82 -22.84 -1.45
CA ASP A 219 -21.88 -21.45 -0.98
C ASP A 219 -20.68 -21.12 -0.09
N THR A 220 -20.30 -22.04 0.79
CA THR A 220 -19.14 -21.87 1.67
C THR A 220 -17.83 -21.75 0.87
N LEU A 221 -17.65 -22.57 -0.17
CA LEU A 221 -16.50 -22.47 -1.07
C LEU A 221 -16.50 -21.16 -1.87
N ASN A 222 -17.65 -20.77 -2.42
CA ASN A 222 -17.80 -19.52 -3.16
C ASN A 222 -17.56 -18.29 -2.28
N LEU A 223 -18.01 -18.31 -1.02
CA LEU A 223 -17.75 -17.25 -0.04
C LEU A 223 -16.27 -17.14 0.29
N PHE A 224 -15.58 -18.28 0.46
CA PHE A 224 -14.14 -18.27 0.69
C PHE A 224 -13.37 -17.73 -0.53
N LEU A 225 -13.76 -18.14 -1.74
CA LEU A 225 -13.19 -17.60 -2.99
C LEU A 225 -13.49 -16.10 -3.14
N ALA A 226 -14.71 -15.65 -2.82
CA ALA A 226 -15.09 -14.24 -2.84
C ALA A 226 -14.27 -13.43 -1.82
N PHE A 227 -14.03 -13.96 -0.63
CA PHE A 227 -13.15 -13.33 0.37
C PHE A 227 -11.72 -13.18 -0.14
N LEU A 228 -11.14 -14.23 -0.75
CA LEU A 228 -9.80 -14.16 -1.33
C LEU A 228 -9.75 -13.17 -2.51
N CYS A 229 -10.76 -13.22 -3.38
CA CYS A 229 -10.90 -12.35 -4.54
C CYS A 229 -10.99 -10.87 -4.13
N PHE A 230 -11.90 -10.53 -3.21
CA PHE A 230 -12.08 -9.18 -2.69
C PHE A 230 -10.84 -8.69 -1.94
N SER A 231 -10.16 -9.59 -1.21
CA SER A 231 -8.91 -9.27 -0.50
C SER A 231 -7.74 -9.01 -1.45
N ALA A 232 -7.61 -9.79 -2.52
CA ALA A 232 -6.62 -9.56 -3.58
C ALA A 232 -6.88 -8.24 -4.30
N LEU A 233 -8.13 -7.96 -4.66
CA LEU A 233 -8.56 -6.68 -5.28
C LEU A 233 -8.24 -5.48 -4.38
N ALA A 234 -8.56 -5.55 -3.09
CA ALA A 234 -8.22 -4.50 -2.13
C ALA A 234 -6.70 -4.33 -1.97
N SER A 235 -5.95 -5.43 -1.93
CA SER A 235 -4.49 -5.42 -1.79
C SER A 235 -3.80 -4.80 -3.02
N ALA A 236 -4.24 -5.15 -4.23
CA ALA A 236 -3.76 -4.54 -5.46
C ALA A 236 -4.05 -3.04 -5.50
N THR A 237 -5.24 -2.63 -5.05
CA THR A 237 -5.61 -1.20 -4.94
C THR A 237 -4.72 -0.46 -3.92
N TYR A 238 -4.38 -1.08 -2.78
CA TYR A 238 -3.45 -0.49 -1.82
C TYR A 238 -2.03 -0.35 -2.39
N LEU A 239 -1.54 -1.36 -3.12
CA LEU A 239 -0.24 -1.29 -3.77
C LEU A 239 -0.20 -0.21 -4.86
N LEU A 240 -1.27 -0.06 -5.64
CA LEU A 240 -1.40 1.00 -6.64
C LEU A 240 -1.37 2.40 -5.99
N ASN A 241 -2.10 2.57 -4.88
CA ASN A 241 -2.09 3.82 -4.12
C ASN A 241 -0.70 4.11 -3.53
N ASP A 242 -0.05 3.12 -2.92
CA ASP A 242 1.29 3.26 -2.37
C ASP A 242 2.33 3.56 -3.47
N LEU A 243 2.13 3.06 -4.70
CA LEU A 243 2.94 3.37 -5.87
C LEU A 243 2.80 4.84 -6.30
N PHE A 244 1.58 5.36 -6.31
CA PHE A 244 1.31 6.75 -6.66
C PHE A 244 1.69 7.74 -5.56
N ASP A 245 1.72 7.30 -4.30
CA ASP A 245 2.06 8.12 -3.13
C ASP A 245 3.54 7.97 -2.69
N ILE A 246 4.43 7.31 -3.47
CA ILE A 246 5.83 7.04 -3.07
C ILE A 246 6.55 8.28 -2.52
N GLN A 247 6.46 9.42 -3.24
CA GLN A 247 7.16 10.64 -2.84
C GLN A 247 6.56 11.28 -1.58
N ASP A 248 5.23 11.24 -1.45
CA ASP A 248 4.53 11.75 -0.27
C ASP A 248 4.81 10.86 0.96
N ASP A 249 4.88 9.54 0.75
CA ASP A 249 5.15 8.57 1.80
C ASP A 249 6.56 8.70 2.36
N ARG A 250 7.56 9.00 1.52
CA ARG A 250 8.96 9.24 1.95
C ARG A 250 9.09 10.40 2.93
N LYS A 251 8.27 11.44 2.78
CA LYS A 251 8.29 12.63 3.64
C LYS A 251 7.64 12.39 5.01
N HIS A 252 6.91 11.29 5.18
CA HIS A 252 6.14 11.03 6.38
C HIS A 252 6.84 10.05 7.33
N SER A 253 7.00 10.44 8.60
CA SER A 253 7.65 9.66 9.67
C SER A 253 7.33 8.16 9.73
N ARG A 254 6.04 7.80 9.67
CA ARG A 254 5.57 6.39 9.67
C ARG A 254 5.50 5.77 8.28
N LYS A 255 5.02 6.50 7.27
CA LYS A 255 4.78 5.93 5.93
C LYS A 255 6.08 5.76 5.13
N ALA A 256 7.15 6.43 5.50
CA ALA A 256 8.48 6.24 4.91
C ALA A 256 8.99 4.80 5.07
N LYS A 257 8.48 4.05 6.07
CA LYS A 257 8.79 2.63 6.30
C LYS A 257 8.01 1.67 5.40
N ARG A 258 7.12 2.17 4.53
CA ARG A 258 6.36 1.33 3.58
C ARG A 258 7.33 0.70 2.57
N PRO A 259 7.10 -0.55 2.15
CA PRO A 259 8.03 -1.29 1.28
C PRO A 259 8.38 -0.61 -0.05
N LEU A 260 7.47 0.16 -0.64
CA LEU A 260 7.72 0.92 -1.88
C LEU A 260 8.54 2.19 -1.61
N ALA A 261 8.18 2.94 -0.57
CA ALA A 261 8.84 4.19 -0.19
C ALA A 261 10.31 3.97 0.23
N ASN A 262 10.57 2.94 1.04
CA ASN A 262 11.91 2.58 1.52
C ASN A 262 12.70 1.69 0.55
N GLY A 263 12.08 1.25 -0.55
CA GLY A 263 12.67 0.45 -1.60
C GLY A 263 12.94 -1.03 -1.31
N ASP A 264 12.29 -1.60 -0.30
CA ASP A 264 12.31 -3.05 -0.05
C ASP A 264 11.53 -3.84 -1.12
N LEU A 265 10.56 -3.22 -1.79
CA LEU A 265 9.73 -3.81 -2.84
C LEU A 265 9.98 -3.09 -4.16
N SER A 266 10.27 -3.84 -5.22
CA SER A 266 10.60 -3.24 -6.52
C SER A 266 9.34 -2.71 -7.22
N VAL A 267 9.45 -1.49 -7.75
CA VAL A 267 8.36 -0.84 -8.50
C VAL A 267 7.91 -1.66 -9.71
N PRO A 268 8.82 -2.22 -10.55
CA PRO A 268 8.40 -3.04 -11.68
C PRO A 268 7.57 -4.26 -11.27
N PHE A 269 7.98 -4.95 -10.19
CA PHE A 269 7.25 -6.09 -9.66
C PHE A 269 5.85 -5.69 -9.22
N VAL A 270 5.70 -4.56 -8.52
CA VAL A 270 4.39 -4.07 -8.09
C VAL A 270 3.50 -3.69 -9.28
N ILE A 271 4.06 -3.04 -10.31
CA ILE A 271 3.31 -2.73 -11.52
C ILE A 271 2.76 -4.02 -12.15
N TRP A 272 3.61 -5.03 -12.34
CA TRP A 272 3.16 -6.33 -12.88
C TRP A 272 2.13 -7.02 -12.00
N PHE A 273 2.34 -7.01 -10.67
CA PHE A 273 1.40 -7.59 -9.72
C PHE A 273 0.04 -6.91 -9.82
N VAL A 274 -0.02 -5.57 -9.83
CA VAL A 274 -1.29 -4.83 -9.94
C VAL A 274 -1.96 -5.07 -11.30
N LEU A 275 -1.20 -5.01 -12.41
CA LEU A 275 -1.71 -5.22 -13.76
C LEU A 275 -2.28 -6.62 -13.97
N LEU A 276 -1.79 -7.63 -13.25
CA LEU A 276 -2.30 -9.00 -13.33
C LEU A 276 -3.44 -9.23 -12.34
N THR A 277 -3.23 -8.89 -11.06
CA THR A 277 -4.15 -9.23 -9.98
C THR A 277 -5.44 -8.44 -10.05
N LEU A 278 -5.41 -7.14 -10.39
CA LEU A 278 -6.62 -6.33 -10.39
C LEU A 278 -7.62 -6.79 -11.48
N PRO A 279 -7.22 -6.98 -12.76
CA PRO A 279 -8.12 -7.54 -13.77
C PRO A 279 -8.53 -8.99 -13.48
N ALA A 280 -7.61 -9.82 -12.98
CA ALA A 280 -7.93 -11.21 -12.65
C ALA A 280 -8.96 -11.32 -11.52
N SER A 281 -8.85 -10.49 -10.47
CA SER A 281 -9.85 -10.43 -9.40
C SER A 281 -11.19 -9.89 -9.90
N LEU A 282 -11.20 -8.88 -10.78
CA LEU A 282 -12.45 -8.41 -11.39
C LEU A 282 -13.10 -9.49 -12.25
N PHE A 283 -12.33 -10.15 -13.12
CA PHE A 283 -12.84 -11.24 -13.94
C PHE A 283 -13.41 -12.38 -13.08
N LEU A 284 -12.65 -12.83 -12.06
CA LEU A 284 -13.10 -13.86 -11.12
C LEU A 284 -14.35 -13.42 -10.36
N SER A 285 -14.48 -12.14 -10.00
CA SER A 285 -15.68 -11.65 -9.29
C SER A 285 -16.95 -11.82 -10.12
N PHE A 286 -16.91 -11.56 -11.43
CA PHE A 286 -18.05 -11.79 -12.32
C PHE A 286 -18.33 -13.28 -12.57
N LEU A 287 -17.30 -14.14 -12.52
CA LEU A 287 -17.49 -15.59 -12.60
C LEU A 287 -18.16 -16.16 -11.35
N LEU A 288 -17.88 -15.59 -10.17
CA LEU A 288 -18.51 -16.03 -8.92
C LEU A 288 -19.98 -15.61 -8.87
N ASN A 289 -20.27 -14.33 -9.08
CA ASN A 289 -21.64 -13.80 -9.16
C ASN A 289 -21.62 -12.42 -9.84
N SER A 290 -22.53 -12.15 -10.78
CA SER A 290 -22.56 -10.89 -11.53
C SER A 290 -22.75 -9.66 -10.63
N ASN A 291 -23.61 -9.75 -9.61
CA ASN A 291 -23.85 -8.66 -8.66
C ASN A 291 -22.61 -8.42 -7.77
N PHE A 292 -21.92 -9.49 -7.35
CA PHE A 292 -20.64 -9.37 -6.64
C PHE A 292 -19.58 -8.65 -7.49
N GLY A 293 -19.52 -8.92 -8.80
CA GLY A 293 -18.67 -8.21 -9.74
C GLY A 293 -18.95 -6.71 -9.81
N TRP A 294 -20.21 -6.32 -9.90
CA TRP A 294 -20.60 -4.90 -9.87
C TRP A 294 -20.26 -4.21 -8.55
N VAL A 295 -20.42 -4.91 -7.41
CA VAL A 295 -19.98 -4.38 -6.11
C VAL A 295 -18.46 -4.19 -6.07
N CYS A 296 -17.68 -5.10 -6.65
CA CYS A 296 -16.23 -4.95 -6.77
C CYS A 296 -15.86 -3.71 -7.60
N ILE A 297 -16.54 -3.45 -8.72
CA ILE A 297 -16.35 -2.23 -9.52
C ILE A 297 -16.71 -0.98 -8.71
N ALA A 298 -17.88 -0.95 -8.06
CA ALA A 298 -18.31 0.18 -7.24
C ALA A 298 -17.32 0.44 -6.07
N TYR A 299 -16.80 -0.62 -5.47
CA TYR A 299 -15.77 -0.54 -4.43
C TYR A 299 -14.45 0.05 -4.96
N LEU A 300 -13.98 -0.38 -6.14
CA LEU A 300 -12.81 0.22 -6.79
C LEU A 300 -13.02 1.71 -7.09
N PHE A 301 -14.19 2.06 -7.63
CA PHE A 301 -14.52 3.45 -7.92
C PHE A 301 -14.56 4.30 -6.64
N GLY A 302 -15.23 3.81 -5.58
CA GLY A 302 -15.30 4.49 -4.29
C GLY A 302 -13.93 4.67 -3.63
N THR A 303 -13.06 3.64 -3.68
CA THR A 303 -11.68 3.74 -3.17
C THR A 303 -10.81 4.68 -4.01
N GLY A 304 -11.02 4.73 -5.32
CA GLY A 304 -10.40 5.68 -6.24
C GLY A 304 -10.80 7.13 -5.92
N LEU A 305 -12.10 7.43 -5.89
CA LEU A 305 -12.63 8.75 -5.53
C LEU A 305 -12.14 9.21 -4.15
N TYR A 306 -12.10 8.29 -3.19
CA TYR A 306 -11.55 8.55 -1.87
C TYR A 306 -10.09 9.02 -1.94
N THR A 307 -9.27 8.34 -2.74
CA THR A 307 -7.84 8.65 -2.86
C THR A 307 -7.61 9.96 -3.61
N LEU A 308 -8.39 10.23 -4.64
CA LEU A 308 -8.29 11.41 -5.50
C LEU A 308 -8.74 12.70 -4.80
N GLY A 309 -9.83 12.66 -4.04
CA GLY A 309 -10.43 13.90 -3.51
C GLY A 309 -11.24 13.75 -2.24
N LEU A 310 -12.08 12.73 -2.09
CA LEU A 310 -13.05 12.68 -0.98
C LEU A 310 -12.37 12.62 0.38
N LYS A 311 -11.14 12.08 0.48
CA LYS A 311 -10.37 12.10 1.73
C LYS A 311 -10.08 13.52 2.26
N ARG A 312 -10.13 14.55 1.40
CA ARG A 312 -9.84 15.95 1.73
C ARG A 312 -11.09 16.74 2.15
N MET A 313 -12.27 16.18 1.90
CA MET A 313 -13.54 16.80 2.24
C MET A 313 -13.96 16.33 3.63
N ALA A 314 -14.05 17.25 4.59
CA ALA A 314 -14.64 16.96 5.89
C ALA A 314 -16.04 16.37 5.71
N VAL A 315 -16.42 15.41 6.55
CA VAL A 315 -17.65 14.62 6.48
C VAL A 315 -17.71 13.66 5.28
N GLY A 316 -17.35 14.10 4.07
CA GLY A 316 -17.32 13.25 2.88
C GLY A 316 -16.41 12.02 3.05
N ASP A 317 -15.29 12.17 3.74
CA ASP A 317 -14.36 11.06 4.00
C ASP A 317 -14.96 9.96 4.90
N VAL A 318 -15.68 10.33 5.97
CA VAL A 318 -16.28 9.36 6.90
C VAL A 318 -17.49 8.65 6.30
N PHE A 319 -18.31 9.34 5.49
CA PHE A 319 -19.39 8.69 4.73
C PHE A 319 -18.84 7.72 3.68
N THR A 320 -17.75 8.09 3.01
CA THR A 320 -17.10 7.19 2.05
C THR A 320 -16.55 5.94 2.75
N LEU A 321 -15.90 6.11 3.92
CA LEU A 321 -15.42 4.98 4.71
C LEU A 321 -16.56 4.06 5.15
N ALA A 322 -17.64 4.62 5.68
CA ALA A 322 -18.83 3.87 6.07
C ALA A 322 -19.43 3.10 4.89
N GLY A 323 -19.61 3.76 3.74
CA GLY A 323 -20.10 3.13 2.51
C GLY A 323 -19.21 1.98 2.03
N LEU A 324 -17.88 2.13 2.07
CA LEU A 324 -16.94 1.06 1.72
C LEU A 324 -17.00 -0.13 2.69
N PHE A 325 -17.37 0.08 3.95
CA PHE A 325 -17.64 -1.03 4.88
C PHE A 325 -18.97 -1.71 4.57
N SER A 326 -20.03 -0.95 4.30
CA SER A 326 -21.33 -1.50 3.89
C SER A 326 -21.23 -2.30 2.59
N MET A 327 -20.45 -1.84 1.61
CA MET A 327 -20.21 -2.57 0.35
C MET A 327 -19.64 -3.97 0.58
N ARG A 328 -18.80 -4.17 1.60
CA ARG A 328 -18.26 -5.51 1.92
C ARG A 328 -19.36 -6.47 2.35
N VAL A 329 -20.31 -5.98 3.12
CA VAL A 329 -21.44 -6.79 3.59
C VAL A 329 -22.36 -7.14 2.42
N ILE A 330 -22.66 -6.15 1.58
CA ILE A 330 -23.43 -6.35 0.34
C ILE A 330 -22.72 -7.36 -0.58
N ALA A 331 -21.39 -7.29 -0.68
CA ALA A 331 -20.60 -8.19 -1.51
C ALA A 331 -20.79 -9.66 -1.09
N GLY A 332 -20.68 -9.97 0.20
CA GLY A 332 -20.90 -11.34 0.67
C GLY A 332 -22.35 -11.79 0.62
N ALA A 333 -23.29 -10.87 0.80
CA ALA A 333 -24.73 -11.12 0.66
C ALA A 333 -25.12 -11.59 -0.76
N PHE A 334 -24.50 -11.01 -1.80
CA PHE A 334 -24.74 -11.43 -3.19
C PHE A 334 -24.16 -12.79 -3.55
N ILE A 335 -23.16 -13.30 -2.83
CA ILE A 335 -22.62 -14.64 -3.11
C ILE A 335 -23.62 -15.74 -2.78
N ILE A 336 -24.49 -15.50 -1.80
CA ILE A 336 -25.55 -16.43 -1.38
C ILE A 336 -26.94 -15.99 -1.88
N ASP A 337 -26.98 -15.04 -2.83
CA ASP A 337 -28.19 -14.46 -3.41
C ASP A 337 -29.25 -14.01 -2.36
N TYR A 338 -28.77 -13.53 -1.20
CA TYR A 338 -29.62 -13.07 -0.10
C TYR A 338 -29.37 -11.58 0.15
N PRO A 339 -30.17 -10.67 -0.45
CA PRO A 339 -29.93 -9.24 -0.29
C PRO A 339 -30.12 -8.81 1.18
N PRO A 340 -29.23 -7.96 1.72
CA PRO A 340 -29.36 -7.50 3.10
C PRO A 340 -30.57 -6.59 3.26
N SER A 341 -31.22 -6.67 4.43
CA SER A 341 -32.33 -5.76 4.74
C SER A 341 -31.86 -4.31 4.86
N GLY A 342 -32.75 -3.36 4.57
CA GLY A 342 -32.45 -1.94 4.74
C GLY A 342 -32.02 -1.60 6.17
N TRP A 343 -32.65 -2.21 7.18
CA TRP A 343 -32.28 -2.00 8.58
C TRP A 343 -30.90 -2.54 8.94
N LEU A 344 -30.52 -3.71 8.41
CA LEU A 344 -29.16 -4.25 8.60
C LEU A 344 -28.11 -3.32 7.98
N LEU A 345 -28.37 -2.81 6.76
CA LEU A 345 -27.48 -1.85 6.12
C LEU A 345 -27.40 -0.53 6.87
N THR A 346 -28.51 -0.04 7.42
CA THR A 346 -28.54 1.17 8.26
C THR A 346 -27.71 0.96 9.52
N PHE A 347 -27.87 -0.17 10.22
CA PHE A 347 -27.05 -0.53 11.39
C PHE A 347 -25.56 -0.52 11.04
N ILE A 348 -25.17 -1.26 10.00
CA ILE A 348 -23.77 -1.39 9.59
C ILE A 348 -23.19 -0.04 9.16
N GLY A 349 -23.93 0.70 8.33
CA GLY A 349 -23.51 2.01 7.84
C GLY A 349 -23.30 3.01 8.97
N THR A 350 -24.25 3.12 9.90
CA THR A 350 -24.18 4.06 11.03
C THR A 350 -23.16 3.63 12.09
N PHE A 351 -22.98 2.32 12.32
CA PHE A 351 -21.93 1.79 13.18
C PHE A 351 -20.53 2.14 12.65
N PHE A 352 -20.28 1.87 11.37
CA PHE A 352 -19.00 2.20 10.75
C PHE A 352 -18.80 3.71 10.54
N LEU A 353 -19.87 4.48 10.38
CA LEU A 353 -19.82 5.94 10.41
C LEU A 353 -19.36 6.45 11.78
N SER A 354 -19.94 5.93 12.87
CA SER A 354 -19.50 6.23 14.24
C SER A 354 -18.00 5.95 14.43
N LEU A 355 -17.51 4.78 14.00
CA LEU A 355 -16.07 4.47 14.10
C LEU A 355 -15.20 5.34 13.20
N ALA A 356 -15.66 5.67 11.99
CA ALA A 356 -14.94 6.55 11.08
C ALA A 356 -14.82 7.97 11.64
N ILE A 357 -15.89 8.49 12.25
CA ILE A 357 -15.89 9.79 12.96
C ILE A 357 -14.99 9.70 14.18
N GLY A 358 -15.07 8.62 14.99
CA GLY A 358 -14.20 8.41 16.15
C GLY A 358 -12.72 8.45 15.79
N LYS A 359 -12.35 7.91 14.62
CA LYS A 359 -10.98 8.02 14.11
C LYS A 359 -10.56 9.46 13.86
N ARG A 360 -11.44 10.28 13.25
CA ARG A 360 -11.15 11.70 12.99
C ARG A 360 -11.14 12.52 14.27
N PHE A 361 -12.03 12.20 15.20
CA PHE A 361 -12.06 12.80 16.52
C PHE A 361 -10.72 12.62 17.25
N VAL A 362 -10.17 11.40 17.30
CA VAL A 362 -8.86 11.15 17.92
C VAL A 362 -7.73 11.90 17.21
N GLU A 363 -7.74 11.96 15.87
CA GLU A 363 -6.75 12.73 15.11
C GLU A 363 -6.85 14.25 15.38
N VAL A 364 -8.06 14.79 15.50
CA VAL A 364 -8.33 16.21 15.80
C VAL A 364 -7.98 16.55 17.24
N LEU A 365 -8.27 15.67 18.19
CA LEU A 365 -7.97 15.87 19.61
C LEU A 365 -6.45 15.96 19.88
N ALA A 366 -5.64 15.32 19.02
CA ALA A 366 -4.18 15.36 19.10
C ALA A 366 -3.56 16.63 18.47
N LEU A 367 -4.36 17.54 17.90
CA LEU A 367 -3.87 18.76 17.26
C LEU A 367 -3.66 19.90 18.25
N GLU A 368 -2.70 20.76 17.93
CA GLU A 368 -2.56 22.05 18.61
C GLU A 368 -3.69 23.02 18.19
N PRO A 369 -4.12 23.93 19.08
CA PRO A 369 -5.13 24.93 18.75
C PRO A 369 -4.77 25.74 17.50
N GLY A 370 -5.73 25.92 16.59
CA GLY A 370 -5.53 26.66 15.33
C GLY A 370 -4.87 25.85 14.21
N THR A 371 -4.50 24.59 14.45
CA THR A 371 -3.97 23.70 13.40
C THR A 371 -5.06 22.83 12.77
N SER A 372 -4.74 22.24 11.62
CA SER A 372 -5.65 21.39 10.83
C SER A 372 -5.02 20.03 10.56
N VAL A 373 -5.86 19.01 10.41
CA VAL A 373 -5.41 17.66 10.03
C VAL A 373 -4.88 17.72 8.59
N PRO A 374 -3.58 17.42 8.34
CA PRO A 374 -3.01 17.53 7.01
C PRO A 374 -3.76 16.72 5.97
N GLY A 375 -4.32 17.42 4.96
CA GLY A 375 -4.99 16.80 3.81
C GLY A 375 -6.35 16.17 4.09
N ARG A 376 -7.02 16.50 5.21
CA ARG A 376 -8.32 15.92 5.60
C ARG A 376 -9.46 16.93 5.78
N GLY A 377 -9.19 18.22 5.74
CA GLY A 377 -10.22 19.27 5.83
C GLY A 377 -10.81 19.48 7.23
N TYR A 378 -10.27 18.82 8.27
CA TYR A 378 -10.67 19.00 9.66
C TYR A 378 -9.73 19.94 10.41
N GLN A 379 -10.27 20.67 11.37
CA GLN A 379 -9.57 21.62 12.24
C GLN A 379 -9.67 21.20 13.71
N ALA A 380 -8.76 21.68 14.57
CA ALA A 380 -8.77 21.40 16.01
C ALA A 380 -10.13 21.70 16.70
N VAL A 381 -10.84 22.72 16.20
CA VAL A 381 -12.16 23.14 16.70
C VAL A 381 -13.29 22.14 16.41
N ASP A 382 -13.10 21.22 15.47
CA ASP A 382 -14.12 20.26 15.05
C ASP A 382 -14.31 19.11 16.05
N SER A 383 -13.49 19.04 17.12
CA SER A 383 -13.55 17.98 18.13
C SER A 383 -14.95 17.83 18.75
N ILE A 384 -15.61 18.94 19.11
CA ILE A 384 -16.95 18.90 19.72
C ILE A 384 -18.02 18.41 18.73
N PRO A 385 -18.15 18.98 17.52
CA PRO A 385 -19.06 18.43 16.51
C PRO A 385 -18.83 16.96 16.19
N LEU A 386 -17.56 16.52 16.08
CA LEU A 386 -17.21 15.13 15.80
C LEU A 386 -17.60 14.20 16.94
N LEU A 387 -17.39 14.61 18.20
CA LEU A 387 -17.83 13.86 19.37
C LEU A 387 -19.35 13.66 19.37
N ALA A 388 -20.11 14.75 19.18
CA ALA A 388 -21.57 14.72 19.21
C ALA A 388 -22.15 13.86 18.08
N THR A 389 -21.72 14.11 16.83
CA THR A 389 -22.23 13.40 15.65
C THR A 389 -21.81 11.94 15.61
N GLY A 390 -20.59 11.64 16.07
CA GLY A 390 -20.09 10.28 16.16
C GLY A 390 -20.83 9.45 17.21
N ALA A 391 -21.02 10.00 18.42
CA ALA A 391 -21.80 9.35 19.47
C ALA A 391 -23.26 9.13 19.04
N ALA A 392 -23.89 10.15 18.43
CA ALA A 392 -25.24 10.04 17.88
C ALA A 392 -25.34 8.94 16.81
N SER A 393 -24.37 8.85 15.89
CA SER A 393 -24.32 7.79 14.88
C SER A 393 -24.24 6.40 15.51
N GLY A 394 -23.50 6.26 16.62
CA GLY A 394 -23.41 5.00 17.36
C GLY A 394 -24.73 4.61 18.02
N VAL A 395 -25.46 5.57 18.60
CA VAL A 395 -26.80 5.32 19.17
C VAL A 395 -27.80 4.95 18.08
N VAL A 396 -27.78 5.63 16.93
CA VAL A 396 -28.61 5.30 15.77
C VAL A 396 -28.31 3.87 15.29
N ALA A 397 -27.05 3.43 15.33
CA ALA A 397 -26.70 2.06 15.00
C ALA A 397 -27.39 1.05 15.93
N VAL A 398 -27.38 1.29 17.25
CA VAL A 398 -28.10 0.45 18.22
C VAL A 398 -29.61 0.44 17.93
N MET A 399 -30.20 1.59 17.64
CA MET A 399 -31.63 1.68 17.28
C MET A 399 -31.94 0.90 16.00
N ALA A 400 -31.10 1.01 14.98
CA ALA A 400 -31.25 0.26 13.74
C ALA A 400 -31.12 -1.26 13.96
N MET A 401 -30.25 -1.69 14.88
CA MET A 401 -30.14 -3.09 15.28
C MET A 401 -31.39 -3.60 16.00
N LEU A 402 -31.97 -2.79 16.90
CA LEU A 402 -33.23 -3.13 17.56
C LEU A 402 -34.37 -3.27 16.56
N ILE A 403 -34.51 -2.32 15.62
CA ILE A 403 -35.55 -2.39 14.59
C ILE A 403 -35.31 -3.58 13.66
N TYR A 404 -34.06 -3.86 13.30
CA TYR A 404 -33.72 -5.04 12.51
C TYR A 404 -34.10 -6.33 13.25
N GLY A 405 -33.77 -6.47 14.53
CA GLY A 405 -34.04 -7.70 15.26
C GLY A 405 -35.51 -7.91 15.64
N LEU A 406 -36.25 -6.84 15.92
CA LEU A 406 -37.64 -6.92 16.40
C LEU A 406 -38.69 -6.75 15.29
N SER A 407 -38.35 -6.13 14.17
CA SER A 407 -39.32 -5.72 13.15
C SER A 407 -38.92 -6.09 11.72
N ALA A 408 -37.86 -6.87 11.52
CA ALA A 408 -37.51 -7.34 10.18
C ALA A 408 -38.60 -8.30 9.63
N PRO A 409 -38.93 -8.21 8.31
CA PRO A 409 -39.93 -9.08 7.67
C PRO A 409 -39.56 -10.57 7.73
N VAL A 410 -38.28 -10.88 7.85
CA VAL A 410 -37.77 -12.23 8.08
C VAL A 410 -37.27 -12.27 9.52
N THR A 411 -37.89 -13.11 10.36
CA THR A 411 -37.52 -13.30 11.76
C THR A 411 -36.18 -14.04 11.83
N VAL A 412 -35.10 -13.25 11.79
CA VAL A 412 -33.73 -13.75 11.95
C VAL A 412 -33.47 -14.22 13.37
N PHE A 413 -33.96 -13.45 14.35
CA PHE A 413 -33.89 -13.80 15.76
C PHE A 413 -35.27 -14.32 16.20
N LYS A 414 -35.28 -15.40 16.96
CA LYS A 414 -36.50 -15.99 17.54
C LYS A 414 -36.79 -15.37 18.90
N SER A 415 -35.77 -14.91 19.62
CA SER A 415 -35.90 -14.37 20.97
C SER A 415 -35.75 -12.85 21.01
N GLU A 416 -36.81 -12.14 21.39
CA GLU A 416 -36.77 -10.69 21.63
C GLU A 416 -35.77 -10.33 22.73
N ILE A 417 -35.64 -11.18 23.76
CA ILE A 417 -34.70 -10.99 24.87
C ILE A 417 -33.26 -11.00 24.35
N VAL A 418 -32.93 -11.88 23.41
CA VAL A 418 -31.59 -11.91 22.78
C VAL A 418 -31.31 -10.62 22.03
N VAL A 419 -32.30 -10.11 21.27
CA VAL A 419 -32.17 -8.83 20.55
C VAL A 419 -31.97 -7.67 21.51
N LEU A 420 -32.77 -7.60 22.58
CA LEU A 420 -32.68 -6.55 23.59
C LEU A 420 -31.36 -6.60 24.36
N LEU A 421 -30.93 -7.79 24.79
CA LEU A 421 -29.67 -7.97 25.53
C LEU A 421 -28.46 -7.64 24.65
N GLY A 422 -28.41 -8.19 23.44
CA GLY A 422 -27.33 -7.93 22.49
C GLY A 422 -27.22 -6.45 22.13
N SER A 423 -28.35 -5.77 21.91
CA SER A 423 -28.39 -4.33 21.63
C SER A 423 -28.02 -3.48 22.85
N THR A 424 -28.37 -3.91 24.06
CA THR A 424 -27.97 -3.23 25.31
C THR A 424 -26.46 -3.33 25.53
N LEU A 425 -25.88 -4.51 25.30
CA LEU A 425 -24.43 -4.70 25.35
C LEU A 425 -23.71 -3.87 24.28
N LEU A 426 -24.27 -3.79 23.07
CA LEU A 426 -23.76 -2.93 22.00
C LEU A 426 -23.81 -1.45 22.40
N LEU A 427 -24.90 -0.98 23.02
CA LEU A 427 -25.01 0.38 23.55
C LEU A 427 -23.93 0.64 24.60
N ALA A 428 -23.74 -0.27 25.55
CA ALA A 428 -22.69 -0.15 26.56
C ALA A 428 -21.29 -0.03 25.92
N TRP A 429 -21.04 -0.81 24.86
CA TRP A 429 -19.79 -0.73 24.09
C TRP A 429 -19.62 0.63 23.40
N VAL A 430 -20.65 1.13 22.71
CA VAL A 430 -20.65 2.43 22.02
C VAL A 430 -20.41 3.58 23.01
N LEU A 431 -21.14 3.58 24.14
CA LEU A 431 -20.99 4.59 25.18
C LEU A 431 -19.59 4.56 25.78
N ARG A 432 -19.04 3.37 26.07
CA ARG A 432 -17.67 3.23 26.59
C ARG A 432 -16.64 3.72 25.59
N PHE A 433 -16.78 3.35 24.31
CA PHE A 433 -15.86 3.81 23.27
C PHE A 433 -15.80 5.35 23.21
N TRP A 434 -16.95 6.01 23.16
CA TRP A 434 -17.01 7.47 23.09
C TRP A 434 -16.60 8.17 24.39
N LEU A 435 -16.85 7.56 25.56
CA LEU A 435 -16.34 8.04 26.84
C LEU A 435 -14.80 8.04 26.87
N LEU A 436 -14.16 6.93 26.47
CA LEU A 436 -12.71 6.81 26.46
C LEU A 436 -12.07 7.68 25.37
N ALA A 437 -12.70 7.77 24.20
CA ALA A 437 -12.27 8.68 23.15
C ALA A 437 -12.27 10.12 23.69
N GLY A 438 -13.37 10.57 24.28
CA GLY A 438 -13.49 11.92 24.86
C GLY A 438 -12.46 12.24 25.96
N ARG A 439 -11.93 11.21 26.64
CA ARG A 439 -10.84 11.35 27.63
C ARG A 439 -9.44 11.34 27.03
N GLY A 440 -9.31 11.12 25.71
CA GLY A 440 -8.01 10.97 25.05
C GLY A 440 -7.31 9.63 25.34
N GLU A 441 -8.03 8.64 25.89
CA GLU A 441 -7.47 7.33 26.24
C GLU A 441 -7.41 6.37 25.03
N VAL A 442 -8.05 6.74 23.92
CA VAL A 442 -8.01 6.00 22.65
C VAL A 442 -6.90 6.60 21.78
N SER A 443 -5.70 6.01 21.84
CA SER A 443 -4.53 6.46 21.08
C SER A 443 -4.41 5.83 19.68
N ASP A 444 -5.12 4.73 19.44
CA ASP A 444 -5.05 3.91 18.23
C ASP A 444 -6.33 4.05 17.37
N ASP A 445 -6.28 3.57 16.12
CA ASP A 445 -7.46 3.45 15.24
C ASP A 445 -8.61 2.75 16.00
N PRO A 446 -9.87 3.23 15.94
CA PRO A 446 -11.00 2.63 16.66
C PRO A 446 -11.17 1.12 16.44
N VAL A 447 -10.82 0.62 15.25
CA VAL A 447 -10.82 -0.83 14.96
C VAL A 447 -9.74 -1.57 15.74
N ILE A 448 -8.58 -0.94 15.94
CA ILE A 448 -7.49 -1.51 16.75
C ILE A 448 -7.88 -1.50 18.23
N TYR A 449 -8.48 -0.41 18.72
CA TYR A 449 -9.06 -0.39 20.08
C TYR A 449 -10.05 -1.53 20.27
N ALA A 450 -10.95 -1.74 19.30
CA ALA A 450 -11.95 -2.79 19.36
C ALA A 450 -11.35 -4.19 19.59
N VAL A 451 -10.17 -4.45 19.01
CA VAL A 451 -9.49 -5.76 19.01
C VAL A 451 -8.39 -5.88 20.07
N LYS A 452 -7.84 -4.79 20.60
CA LYS A 452 -6.77 -4.84 21.61
C LYS A 452 -7.26 -4.64 23.04
N ASP A 453 -8.29 -3.82 23.23
CA ASP A 453 -8.79 -3.52 24.57
C ASP A 453 -9.56 -4.72 25.14
N LYS A 454 -9.16 -5.19 26.33
CA LYS A 454 -9.71 -6.42 26.94
C LYS A 454 -11.21 -6.31 27.22
N THR A 455 -11.68 -5.16 27.70
CA THR A 455 -13.09 -4.93 28.01
C THR A 455 -13.92 -4.82 26.74
N SER A 456 -13.38 -4.15 25.70
CA SER A 456 -13.97 -4.11 24.37
C SER A 456 -14.13 -5.51 23.79
N LEU A 457 -13.07 -6.33 23.84
CA LEU A 457 -13.11 -7.72 23.39
C LEU A 457 -14.14 -8.54 24.15
N ALA A 458 -14.20 -8.40 25.48
CA ALA A 458 -15.18 -9.10 26.31
C ALA A 458 -16.61 -8.73 25.91
N LEU A 459 -16.91 -7.43 25.76
CA LEU A 459 -18.23 -6.96 25.32
C LEU A 459 -18.59 -7.45 23.92
N LEU A 460 -17.67 -7.33 22.95
CA LEU A 460 -17.90 -7.81 21.58
C LEU A 460 -18.10 -9.33 21.55
N ALA A 461 -17.32 -10.09 22.32
CA ALA A 461 -17.50 -11.53 22.45
C ALA A 461 -18.85 -11.89 23.09
N SER A 462 -19.29 -11.15 24.12
CA SER A 462 -20.62 -11.33 24.71
C SER A 462 -21.74 -11.02 23.72
N ILE A 463 -21.63 -9.93 22.95
CA ILE A 463 -22.59 -9.59 21.89
C ILE A 463 -22.66 -10.72 20.85
N SER A 464 -21.51 -11.19 20.36
CA SER A 464 -21.43 -12.29 19.40
C SER A 464 -22.01 -13.58 19.98
N ALA A 465 -21.74 -13.92 21.24
CA ALA A 465 -22.26 -15.12 21.88
C ALA A 465 -23.79 -15.07 22.05
N VAL A 466 -24.33 -13.92 22.48
CA VAL A 466 -25.78 -13.71 22.64
C VAL A 466 -26.51 -13.88 21.30
N PHE A 467 -26.03 -13.25 20.23
CA PHE A 467 -26.65 -13.42 18.91
C PHE A 467 -26.43 -14.81 18.31
N ALA A 468 -25.24 -15.40 18.47
CA ALA A 468 -24.95 -16.73 17.95
C ALA A 468 -25.79 -17.83 18.60
N TYR A 469 -26.12 -17.67 19.89
CA TYR A 469 -26.98 -18.62 20.61
C TYR A 469 -28.33 -18.80 19.92
N ASP A 470 -28.98 -17.70 19.54
CA ASP A 470 -30.30 -17.74 18.89
C ASP A 470 -30.20 -18.17 17.42
N LEU A 471 -29.21 -17.66 16.68
CA LEU A 471 -28.97 -18.02 15.27
C LEU A 471 -28.67 -19.50 15.09
N THR A 472 -27.90 -20.10 16.00
CA THR A 472 -27.53 -21.53 15.91
C THR A 472 -28.49 -22.45 16.64
N GLY A 473 -29.45 -21.92 17.40
CA GLY A 473 -30.40 -22.70 18.22
C GLY A 473 -31.11 -23.81 17.44
N ALA A 474 -31.46 -23.56 16.18
CA ALA A 474 -32.07 -24.56 15.29
C ALA A 474 -31.11 -25.71 14.92
N MET A 475 -29.80 -25.44 14.81
CA MET A 475 -28.79 -26.46 14.52
C MET A 475 -28.60 -27.39 15.73
N TRP A 476 -28.54 -26.84 16.94
CA TRP A 476 -28.41 -27.65 18.17
C TRP A 476 -29.57 -28.61 18.38
N GLN A 477 -30.79 -28.20 18.02
CA GLN A 477 -31.99 -29.06 18.08
C GLN A 477 -31.97 -30.21 17.07
N SER A 478 -31.14 -30.16 16.03
CA SER A 478 -31.02 -31.26 15.05
C SER A 478 -29.98 -32.32 15.45
N PHE A 479 -29.15 -32.03 16.45
CA PHE A 479 -28.15 -32.95 17.02
C PHE A 479 -28.64 -33.70 18.27
N LEU A 480 -29.73 -33.24 18.87
CA LEU A 480 -30.45 -33.89 19.98
C LEU A 480 -31.64 -34.67 19.42
#